data_AF-A0A3D4M8B7-F1
#
_entry.id   AF-A0A3D4M8B7-F1
#
_cell.length_a   1.000
_cell.length_b   1.000
_cell.length_c   1.000
_cell.angle_alpha   90.00
_cell.angle_beta   90.00
_cell.angle_gamma   90.00
#
_symmetry.space_group_name_H-M   'P 1'
#
loop_
_entity.id
_entity.type
_entity.pdbx_description
1 polymer ?
#
loop_
_entity_poly.entity_id
_entity_poly.type
_entity_poly.pdbx_seq_one_letter_code
_entity_poly.pdbx_strand_id
1 'polypeptide(L)'
;MREIMLILHFIGLAMGLGTSFGFMFLGIASAKMEKGDRMKFQLNAMALSRMGHIGLALLVISGIVLMTPFWKVLLSSPVLIAKLVLVLVLGALIGKITSIGKKAIQGNPEEQLNKMQPLGKMALLTGLAIVVLAVYFFH
;
A
#
# COMPACT_ATOMS: atom_id res chain seq x y z
N MET A 1 -3.90 5.62 25.08
CA MET A 1 -3.00 4.90 24.14
C MET A 1 -3.74 4.19 23.00
N ARG A 2 -4.78 3.40 23.29
CA ARG A 2 -5.53 2.65 22.27
C ARG A 2 -6.14 3.51 21.16
N GLU A 3 -6.81 4.61 21.52
CA GLU A 3 -7.45 5.53 20.57
C GLU A 3 -6.44 6.21 19.65
N ILE A 4 -5.31 6.67 20.22
CA ILE A 4 -4.20 7.25 19.44
C ILE A 4 -3.70 6.24 18.41
N MET A 5 -3.53 4.97 18.80
CA MET A 5 -3.10 3.92 17.87
C MET A 5 -4.15 3.62 16.81
N LEU A 6 -5.44 3.67 17.12
CA LEU A 6 -6.51 3.57 16.12
C LEU A 6 -6.46 4.72 15.12
N ILE A 7 -6.28 5.95 15.58
CA ILE A 7 -6.13 7.12 14.72
C ILE A 7 -4.93 6.94 13.79
N LEU A 8 -3.76 6.58 14.34
CA LEU A 8 -2.55 6.32 13.54
C LEU A 8 -2.75 5.17 12.55
N HIS A 9 -3.49 4.13 12.93
CA HIS A 9 -3.81 3.01 12.06
C HIS A 9 -4.67 3.44 10.88
N PHE A 10 -5.72 4.23 11.13
CA PHE A 10 -6.60 4.76 10.07
C PHE A 10 -5.89 5.78 9.19
N ILE A 11 -5.02 6.63 9.73
CA ILE A 11 -4.16 7.51 8.92
C ILE A 11 -3.25 6.67 8.03
N GLY A 12 -2.61 5.64 8.59
CA GLY A 12 -1.76 4.73 7.82
C GLY A 12 -2.52 4.05 6.68
N LEU A 13 -3.75 3.60 6.95
CA LEU A 13 -4.67 3.03 5.98
C LEU A 13 -5.01 4.03 4.87
N ALA A 14 -5.42 5.25 5.23
CA ALA A 14 -5.78 6.30 4.30
C ALA A 14 -4.59 6.70 3.41
N MET A 15 -3.39 6.81 3.98
CA MET A 15 -2.16 7.08 3.23
C MET A 15 -1.80 5.94 2.28
N GLY A 16 -1.80 4.69 2.76
CA GLY A 16 -1.44 3.53 1.95
C GLY A 16 -2.39 3.27 0.78
N LEU A 17 -3.71 3.28 1.04
CA LEU A 17 -4.73 3.17 0.01
C LEU A 17 -4.76 4.39 -0.89
N GLY A 18 -4.69 5.59 -0.32
CA GLY A 18 -4.68 6.86 -1.05
C GLY A 18 -3.51 6.95 -2.03
N THR A 19 -2.31 6.50 -1.65
CA THR A 19 -1.18 6.37 -2.58
C THR A 19 -1.49 5.42 -3.74
N SER A 20 -2.13 4.29 -3.47
CA SER A 20 -2.47 3.31 -4.51
C SER A 20 -3.51 3.85 -5.50
N PHE A 21 -4.55 4.52 -5.00
CA PHE A 21 -5.50 5.26 -5.84
C PHE A 21 -4.82 6.38 -6.63
N GLY A 22 -3.96 7.16 -5.98
CA GLY A 22 -3.21 8.23 -6.63
C GLY A 22 -2.36 7.69 -7.78
N PHE A 23 -1.59 6.61 -7.59
CA PHE A 23 -0.84 5.99 -8.68
C PHE A 23 -1.73 5.45 -9.81
N MET A 24 -2.90 4.93 -9.50
CA MET A 24 -3.86 4.51 -10.52
C MET A 24 -4.32 5.69 -11.38
N PHE A 25 -4.76 6.80 -10.76
CA PHE A 25 -5.22 7.99 -11.50
C PHE A 25 -4.08 8.69 -12.24
N LEU A 26 -2.89 8.81 -11.63
CA LEU A 26 -1.71 9.35 -12.29
C LEU A 26 -1.30 8.47 -13.48
N GLY A 27 -1.43 7.15 -13.37
CA GLY A 27 -1.24 6.22 -14.48
C GLY A 27 -2.18 6.51 -15.66
N ILE A 28 -3.49 6.66 -15.38
CA ILE A 28 -4.50 7.00 -16.38
C ILE A 28 -4.20 8.36 -17.03
N ALA A 29 -3.84 9.37 -16.24
CA ALA A 29 -3.50 10.70 -16.76
C ALA A 29 -2.25 10.65 -17.65
N SER A 30 -1.21 9.95 -17.20
CA SER A 30 0.06 9.83 -17.92
C SER A 30 -0.08 9.09 -19.26
N ALA A 31 -1.05 8.18 -19.39
CA ALA A 31 -1.31 7.42 -20.62
C ALA A 31 -1.72 8.31 -21.81
N LYS A 32 -2.19 9.54 -21.56
CA LYS A 32 -2.58 10.51 -22.58
C LYS A 32 -1.44 11.46 -22.98
N MET A 33 -0.31 11.41 -22.28
CA MET A 33 0.85 12.28 -22.53
C MET A 33 1.78 11.71 -23.60
N GLU A 34 2.52 12.59 -24.26
CA GLU A 34 3.66 12.22 -25.11
C GLU A 34 4.75 11.49 -24.29
N LYS A 35 5.53 10.63 -24.95
CA LYS A 35 6.49 9.75 -24.27
C LYS A 35 7.52 10.51 -23.41
N GLY A 36 8.02 11.64 -23.91
CA GLY A 36 9.00 12.48 -23.19
C GLY A 36 8.45 13.08 -21.90
N ASP A 37 7.22 13.59 -21.93
CA ASP A 37 6.58 14.22 -20.78
C ASP A 37 6.04 13.21 -19.77
N ARG A 38 5.55 12.06 -20.26
CA ARG A 38 5.10 10.94 -19.43
C ARG A 38 6.19 10.51 -18.46
N MET A 39 7.44 10.43 -18.92
CA MET A 39 8.57 10.02 -18.09
C MET A 39 8.82 10.98 -16.93
N LYS A 40 8.93 12.28 -17.23
CA LYS A 40 9.12 13.33 -16.22
C LYS A 40 7.96 13.35 -15.22
N PHE A 41 6.73 13.22 -15.72
CA PHE A 41 5.54 13.15 -14.88
C PHE A 41 5.57 11.96 -13.91
N GLN A 42 5.91 10.76 -14.41
CA GLN A 42 5.99 9.55 -13.59
C GLN A 42 7.11 9.62 -12.53
N LEU A 43 8.25 10.22 -12.86
CA LEU A 43 9.33 10.44 -11.88
C LEU A 43 8.89 11.40 -10.76
N ASN A 44 8.18 12.48 -11.09
CA ASN A 44 7.63 13.39 -10.08
C ASN A 44 6.55 12.70 -9.22
N ALA A 45 5.74 11.83 -9.82
CA ALA A 45 4.75 11.02 -9.12
C ALA A 45 5.37 10.04 -8.10
N MET A 46 6.67 9.71 -8.21
CA MET A 46 7.35 8.84 -7.23
C MET A 46 7.39 9.45 -5.83
N ALA A 47 7.20 10.75 -5.66
CA ALA A 47 7.02 11.37 -4.35
C ALA A 47 5.87 10.71 -3.55
N LEU A 48 4.82 10.27 -4.25
CA LEU A 48 3.67 9.57 -3.67
C LEU A 48 4.04 8.20 -3.07
N SER A 49 5.14 7.59 -3.55
CA SER A 49 5.66 6.33 -3.00
C SER A 49 6.13 6.49 -1.55
N ARG A 50 6.67 7.66 -1.17
CA ARG A 50 7.09 7.92 0.21
C ARG A 50 5.88 7.95 1.15
N MET A 51 4.78 8.57 0.70
CA MET A 51 3.52 8.58 1.44
C MET A 51 3.01 7.16 1.70
N GLY A 52 3.07 6.28 0.68
CA GLY A 52 2.66 4.89 0.83
C GLY A 52 3.51 4.11 1.84
N HIS A 53 4.82 4.36 1.87
CA HIS A 53 5.72 3.74 2.86
C HIS A 53 5.44 4.21 4.29
N ILE A 54 5.25 5.52 4.47
CA ILE A 54 4.89 6.07 5.79
C ILE A 54 3.55 5.48 6.24
N GLY A 55 2.57 5.41 5.33
CA GLY A 55 1.28 4.81 5.60
C GLY A 55 1.39 3.34 6.02
N LEU A 56 2.18 2.55 5.30
CA LEU A 56 2.45 1.14 5.65
C LEU A 56 3.15 1.01 7.01
N ALA A 57 4.16 1.83 7.29
CA ALA A 57 4.87 1.82 8.57
C ALA A 57 3.91 2.13 9.72
N LEU A 58 3.07 3.16 9.57
CA LEU A 58 2.03 3.51 10.53
C LEU A 58 1.05 2.35 10.73
N LEU A 59 0.55 1.73 9.65
CA LEU A 59 -0.34 0.57 9.68
C LEU A 59 0.23 -0.61 10.47
N VAL A 60 1.50 -0.97 10.20
CA VAL A 60 2.14 -2.12 10.83
C VAL A 60 2.41 -1.86 12.30
N ILE A 61 3.01 -0.71 12.64
CA ILE A 61 3.35 -0.37 14.04
C ILE A 61 2.08 -0.27 14.88
N SER A 62 1.11 0.53 14.43
CA SER A 62 -0.16 0.68 15.14
C SER A 62 -0.96 -0.64 15.20
N GLY A 63 -0.95 -1.42 14.12
CA GLY A 63 -1.65 -2.70 14.04
C GLY A 63 -1.11 -3.72 15.05
N ILE A 64 0.21 -3.84 15.18
CA ILE A 64 0.85 -4.73 16.16
C ILE A 64 0.44 -4.33 17.59
N VAL A 65 0.46 -3.03 17.90
CA VAL A 65 0.08 -2.54 19.23
C VAL A 65 -1.41 -2.81 19.50
N LEU A 66 -2.29 -2.57 18.52
CA LEU A 66 -3.72 -2.82 18.65
C LEU A 66 -4.07 -4.32 18.75
N MET A 67 -3.20 -5.21 18.26
CA MET A 67 -3.33 -6.66 18.37
C MET A 67 -2.94 -7.22 19.73
N THR A 68 -2.30 -6.44 20.61
CA THR A 68 -1.86 -6.91 21.94
C THR A 68 -2.94 -7.66 22.75
N PRO A 69 -4.21 -7.20 22.87
CA PRO A 69 -5.24 -7.96 23.59
C PRO A 69 -5.83 -9.13 22.79
N PHE A 70 -5.61 -9.19 21.48
CA PHE A 70 -6.23 -10.18 20.58
C PHE A 70 -5.32 -11.36 20.22
N TRP A 71 -4.05 -11.39 20.66
CA TRP A 71 -3.12 -12.48 20.38
C TRP A 71 -3.64 -13.86 20.78
N LYS A 72 -4.37 -13.96 21.90
CA LYS A 72 -4.95 -15.23 22.38
C LYS A 72 -6.08 -15.76 21.48
N VAL A 73 -6.78 -14.86 20.79
CA VAL A 73 -7.92 -15.17 19.90
C VAL A 73 -7.48 -15.26 18.43
N LEU A 74 -6.22 -14.94 18.14
CA LEU A 74 -5.69 -14.93 16.78
C LEU A 74 -5.84 -16.31 16.11
N LEU A 75 -5.46 -17.37 16.81
CA LEU A 75 -5.50 -18.74 16.27
C LEU A 75 -6.92 -19.28 16.10
N SER A 76 -7.90 -18.73 16.84
CA SER A 76 -9.30 -19.14 16.76
C SER A 76 -10.13 -18.28 15.81
N SER A 77 -9.56 -17.21 15.24
CA SER A 77 -10.23 -16.31 14.32
C SER A 77 -9.60 -16.37 12.91
N PRO A 78 -10.20 -17.14 11.97
CA PRO A 78 -9.74 -17.18 10.59
C PRO A 78 -9.68 -15.81 9.91
N VAL A 79 -10.58 -14.89 10.30
CA VAL A 79 -10.65 -13.52 9.76
C VAL A 79 -9.42 -12.70 10.16
N LEU A 80 -8.98 -12.78 11.43
CA LEU A 80 -7.78 -12.08 11.89
C LEU A 80 -6.53 -12.63 11.20
N ILE A 81 -6.43 -13.95 11.03
CA ILE A 81 -5.32 -14.59 10.30
C ILE A 81 -5.29 -14.09 8.86
N ALA A 82 -6.43 -14.14 8.15
CA ALA A 82 -6.53 -13.67 6.76
C ALA A 82 -6.12 -12.19 6.64
N LYS A 83 -6.56 -11.33 7.56
CA LYS A 83 -6.18 -9.91 7.60
C LYS A 83 -4.67 -9.74 7.76
N LEU A 84 -4.03 -10.46 8.69
CA LEU A 84 -2.58 -10.36 8.91
C LEU A 84 -1.78 -10.87 7.70
N VAL A 85 -2.20 -11.97 7.08
CA VAL A 85 -1.57 -12.48 5.85
C VAL A 85 -1.67 -11.44 4.74
N LEU A 86 -2.82 -10.80 4.56
CA LEU A 86 -2.96 -9.73 3.56
C LEU A 86 -2.07 -8.52 3.86
N VAL A 87 -1.87 -8.15 5.13
CA VAL A 87 -0.93 -7.08 5.51
C VAL A 87 0.51 -7.45 5.11
N LEU A 88 0.92 -8.71 5.31
CA LEU A 88 2.23 -9.19 4.87
C LEU A 88 2.36 -9.19 3.34
N VAL A 89 1.34 -9.64 2.62
CA VAL A 89 1.28 -9.59 1.15
C VAL A 89 1.40 -8.14 0.66
N LEU A 90 0.66 -7.21 1.27
CA LEU A 90 0.73 -5.78 0.94
C LEU A 90 2.14 -5.24 1.16
N GLY A 91 2.78 -5.57 2.29
CA GLY A 91 4.16 -5.18 2.57
C GLY A 91 5.15 -5.70 1.54
N ALA A 92 5.02 -6.97 1.12
CA ALA A 92 5.86 -7.56 0.08
C ALA A 92 5.65 -6.90 -1.30
N LEU A 93 4.39 -6.59 -1.66
CA LEU A 93 4.05 -5.88 -2.89
C LEU A 93 4.67 -4.47 -2.91
N ILE A 94 4.48 -3.70 -1.83
CA ILE A 94 5.07 -2.37 -1.69
C ILE A 94 6.60 -2.44 -1.75
N GLY A 95 7.22 -3.40 -1.05
CA GLY A 95 8.68 -3.61 -1.10
C GLY A 95 9.19 -3.89 -2.51
N LYS A 96 8.50 -4.73 -3.29
CA LYS A 96 8.84 -4.99 -4.70
C LYS A 96 8.67 -3.75 -5.57
N ILE A 97 7.55 -3.03 -5.43
CA ILE A 97 7.28 -1.78 -6.19
C ILE A 97 8.43 -0.79 -5.97
N THR A 98 8.90 -0.64 -4.74
CA THR A 98 9.99 0.27 -4.40
C THR A 98 11.34 -0.18 -4.95
N SER A 99 11.62 -1.48 -4.91
CA SER A 99 12.84 -2.03 -5.54
C SER A 99 12.86 -1.76 -7.04
N ILE A 100 11.73 -1.99 -7.72
CA ILE A 100 11.58 -1.72 -9.16
C ILE A 100 11.67 -0.22 -9.44
N GLY A 101 11.03 0.62 -8.62
CA GLY A 101 11.08 2.08 -8.74
C GLY A 101 12.50 2.63 -8.60
N LYS A 102 13.32 2.09 -7.69
CA LYS A 102 14.74 2.45 -7.59
C LYS A 102 15.51 2.08 -8.85
N LYS A 103 15.24 0.91 -9.45
CA LYS A 103 15.86 0.48 -10.72
C LYS A 103 15.41 1.33 -11.91
N ALA A 104 14.15 1.78 -11.91
CA ALA A 104 13.63 2.68 -12.95
C ALA A 104 14.39 4.02 -12.98
N ILE A 105 14.70 4.58 -11.80
CA ILE A 105 15.48 5.82 -11.67
C ILE A 105 16.94 5.64 -12.15
N GLN A 106 17.49 4.43 -12.08
CA GLN A 106 18.91 4.15 -12.37
C GLN A 106 19.24 3.87 -13.85
N GLY A 107 18.26 3.86 -14.77
CA GLY A 107 18.59 3.85 -16.20
C GLY A 107 17.65 3.09 -17.14
N ASN A 108 16.67 2.34 -16.64
CA ASN A 108 15.68 1.64 -17.48
C ASN A 108 14.25 1.93 -17.02
N PRO A 109 13.74 3.16 -17.17
CA PRO A 109 12.47 3.51 -16.57
C PRO A 109 11.28 2.86 -17.28
N GLU A 110 11.28 2.78 -18.61
CA GLU A 110 10.12 2.33 -19.38
C GLU A 110 9.75 0.85 -19.11
N GLU A 111 10.74 -0.05 -19.10
CA GLU A 111 10.53 -1.47 -18.81
C GLU A 111 10.12 -1.71 -17.35
N GLN A 112 10.72 -0.97 -16.42
CA GLN A 112 10.50 -1.15 -14.99
C GLN A 112 9.15 -0.55 -14.55
N LEU A 113 8.74 0.58 -15.12
CA LEU A 113 7.45 1.22 -14.82
C LEU A 113 6.27 0.35 -15.29
N ASN A 114 6.41 -0.34 -16.43
CA ASN A 114 5.40 -1.31 -16.89
C ASN A 114 5.22 -2.49 -15.91
N LYS A 115 6.30 -2.93 -15.23
CA LYS A 115 6.23 -3.98 -14.20
C LYS A 115 5.60 -3.50 -12.90
N MET A 116 5.68 -2.20 -12.60
CA MET A 116 5.08 -1.62 -11.38
C MET A 116 3.55 -1.55 -11.46
N GLN A 117 2.98 -1.31 -12.64
CA GLN A 117 1.55 -1.11 -12.81
C GLN A 117 0.67 -2.28 -12.33
N PRO A 118 0.93 -3.56 -12.70
CA PRO A 118 0.15 -4.68 -12.17
C PRO A 118 0.35 -4.87 -10.66
N LEU A 119 1.57 -4.66 -10.15
CA LEU A 119 1.85 -4.76 -8.71
C LEU A 119 1.08 -3.70 -7.91
N GLY A 120 0.97 -2.47 -8.44
CA GLY A 120 0.18 -1.41 -7.82
C GLY A 120 -1.31 -1.73 -7.77
N LYS A 121 -1.87 -2.33 -8.84
CA LYS A 121 -3.26 -2.80 -8.84
C LYS A 121 -3.48 -3.92 -7.81
N MET A 122 -2.56 -4.88 -7.72
CA MET A 122 -2.62 -5.94 -6.72
C MET A 122 -2.53 -5.36 -5.29
N ALA A 123 -1.66 -4.38 -5.07
CA ALA A 123 -1.53 -3.71 -3.78
C ALA A 123 -2.82 -2.98 -3.40
N LEU A 124 -3.47 -2.30 -4.35
CA LEU A 124 -4.77 -1.65 -4.15
C LEU A 124 -5.84 -2.67 -3.74
N LEU A 125 -5.98 -3.76 -4.51
CA LEU A 125 -6.96 -4.81 -4.20
C LEU A 125 -6.69 -5.46 -2.84
N THR A 126 -5.42 -5.71 -2.52
CA THR A 126 -5.01 -6.25 -1.21
C THR A 126 -5.38 -5.29 -0.09
N GLY A 127 -5.12 -3.98 -0.26
CA GLY A 127 -5.51 -2.96 0.70
C GLY A 127 -7.02 -2.88 0.91
N LEU A 128 -7.82 -2.93 -0.17
CA LEU A 128 -9.28 -2.94 -0.08
C LEU A 128 -9.79 -4.18 0.65
N ALA A 129 -9.23 -5.36 0.35
CA ALA A 129 -9.56 -6.60 1.06
C ALA A 129 -9.27 -6.49 2.57
N ILE A 130 -8.16 -5.87 2.97
CA ILE A 130 -7.85 -5.61 4.39
C ILE A 130 -8.93 -4.75 5.04
N VAL A 131 -9.44 -3.72 4.36
CA VAL A 131 -10.52 -2.86 4.87
C VAL A 131 -11.81 -3.65 5.02
N VAL A 132 -12.20 -4.42 4.01
CA VAL A 132 -13.42 -5.23 4.04
C VAL A 132 -13.37 -6.24 5.20
N LEU A 133 -12.25 -6.96 5.37
CA LEU A 133 -12.09 -7.88 6.49
C LEU A 133 -12.08 -7.15 7.85
N ALA A 134 -11.53 -5.95 7.91
CA ALA A 134 -11.56 -5.16 9.13
C ALA A 134 -13.00 -4.77 9.51
N VAL A 135 -13.82 -4.30 8.55
CA VAL A 135 -15.22 -3.96 8.79
C VAL A 135 -16.04 -5.19 9.18
N TYR A 136 -15.80 -6.32 8.49
CA TYR A 136 -16.47 -7.59 8.78
C TYR A 136 -16.16 -8.10 10.19
N PHE A 137 -14.94 -7.94 10.69
CA PHE A 137 -14.58 -8.35 12.04
C PHE A 137 -15.27 -7.53 13.15
N PHE A 138 -15.72 -6.30 12.84
CA PHE A 138 -16.40 -5.42 13.79
C PHE A 138 -17.94 -5.49 13.72
N HIS A 139 -18.51 -6.24 12.76
CA HIS A 139 -19.93 -6.59 12.73
C HIS A 139 -20.15 -7.95 13.40
#